data_AF-A0A6M4PWF4-F1
#
_entry.id   AF-A0A6M4PWF4-F1
#
_cell.length_a   1.000
_cell.length_b   1.000
_cell.length_c   1.000
_cell.angle_alpha   90.00
_cell.angle_beta   90.00
_cell.angle_gamma   90.00
#
_symmetry.space_group_name_H-M   'P 1'
#
loop_
_entity.id
_entity.type
_entity.pdbx_description
1 polymer ?
#
loop_
_entity_poly.entity_id
_entity_poly.type
_entity_poly.pdbx_seq_one_letter_code
_entity_poly.pdbx_strand_id
1 'polypeptide(L)'
;MKVRLVGSADSGASATLLDAKGHAVATVDQSRPTDLADGLKITGVLSAKPVFGQRSQGGPTPWQSTPFPALSADCTLRGTLSRTLRLDARATVQIFKVSADHRQARVFRNGRLVRFLDAHSRQGAALFGDRTLVLDPLGATVTWTGAETAVSPRLGRYKLANGAIVKLAKRNGVYGAQLTTSHGTFSTEYAKGRPVVLQDNVTLVVLGADGTLSNHIYGRSTQKAPVYLGA
;
A
#
# COMPACT_ATOMS: atom_id res chain seq x y z
N MET A 1 -10.09 -26.19 -4.93
CA MET A 1 -9.58 -24.85 -4.55
C MET A 1 -10.49 -23.79 -5.12
N LYS A 2 -10.64 -22.65 -4.44
CA LYS A 2 -11.50 -21.54 -4.86
C LYS A 2 -10.69 -20.25 -4.91
N VAL A 3 -10.95 -19.38 -5.86
CA VAL A 3 -10.37 -18.04 -5.88
C VAL A 3 -11.41 -17.02 -5.40
N ARG A 4 -11.00 -16.15 -4.48
CA ARG A 4 -11.77 -14.98 -4.07
C ARG A 4 -11.16 -13.74 -4.71
N LEU A 5 -11.93 -13.07 -5.57
CA LEU A 5 -11.58 -11.80 -6.19
C LEU A 5 -12.21 -10.64 -5.43
N VAL A 6 -11.41 -9.65 -5.08
CA VAL A 6 -11.86 -8.41 -4.43
C VAL A 6 -11.40 -7.24 -5.28
N GLY A 7 -12.33 -6.38 -5.70
CA GLY A 7 -12.04 -5.09 -6.31
C GLY A 7 -12.61 -3.99 -5.41
N SER A 8 -11.77 -3.05 -4.99
CA SER A 8 -12.17 -1.92 -4.15
C SER A 8 -11.37 -0.66 -4.55
N ALA A 9 -11.98 0.54 -4.50
CA ALA A 9 -11.18 1.77 -4.62
C ALA A 9 -10.18 1.88 -3.47
N ASP A 10 -10.59 1.45 -2.29
CA ASP A 10 -9.76 1.52 -1.11
C ASP A 10 -8.56 0.59 -1.20
N SER A 11 -8.77 -0.68 -1.56
CA SER A 11 -7.74 -1.73 -1.45
C SER A 11 -7.23 -2.25 -2.80
N GLY A 12 -7.71 -1.69 -3.91
CA GLY A 12 -7.34 -2.14 -5.24
C GLY A 12 -7.91 -3.51 -5.59
N ALA A 13 -7.33 -4.13 -6.61
CA ALA A 13 -7.63 -5.51 -6.97
C ALA A 13 -6.76 -6.48 -6.17
N SER A 14 -7.38 -7.47 -5.53
CA SER A 14 -6.71 -8.56 -4.81
C SER A 14 -7.37 -9.90 -5.10
N ALA A 15 -6.59 -10.90 -5.47
CA ALA A 15 -7.05 -12.27 -5.62
C ALA A 15 -6.39 -13.18 -4.57
N THR A 16 -7.22 -13.91 -3.83
CA THR A 16 -6.76 -14.90 -2.84
C THR A 16 -7.18 -16.30 -3.28
N LEU A 17 -6.21 -17.19 -3.44
CA LEU A 17 -6.42 -18.62 -3.61
C LEU A 17 -6.73 -19.26 -2.25
N LEU A 18 -7.83 -20.00 -2.17
CA LEU A 18 -8.33 -20.66 -0.97
C LEU A 18 -8.29 -22.18 -1.11
N ASP A 19 -7.87 -22.86 -0.04
CA ASP A 19 -7.97 -24.32 0.09
C ASP A 19 -9.43 -24.78 0.29
N ALA A 20 -9.65 -26.09 0.41
CA ALA A 20 -10.99 -26.66 0.63
C ALA A 20 -11.62 -26.26 1.97
N LYS A 21 -10.82 -25.83 2.95
CA LYS A 21 -11.25 -25.36 4.28
C LYS A 21 -11.45 -23.84 4.33
N GLY A 22 -11.17 -23.13 3.23
CA GLY A 22 -11.29 -21.68 3.13
C GLY A 22 -10.07 -20.90 3.63
N HIS A 23 -8.93 -21.56 3.87
CA HIS A 23 -7.68 -20.88 4.24
C HIS A 23 -6.97 -20.31 3.02
N ALA A 24 -6.33 -19.15 3.19
CA ALA A 24 -5.51 -18.54 2.15
C ALA A 24 -4.23 -19.34 1.90
N VAL A 25 -4.05 -19.77 0.65
CA VAL A 25 -2.85 -20.48 0.16
C VAL A 25 -1.89 -19.47 -0.46
N ALA A 26 -2.41 -18.57 -1.31
CA ALA A 26 -1.64 -17.54 -1.98
C ALA A 26 -2.49 -16.29 -2.23
N THR A 27 -1.85 -15.11 -2.24
CA THR A 27 -2.52 -13.83 -2.52
C THR A 27 -1.70 -13.01 -3.51
N VAL A 28 -2.36 -12.47 -4.52
CA VAL A 28 -1.81 -11.42 -5.40
C VAL A 28 -2.62 -10.15 -5.25
N ASP A 29 -1.94 -9.00 -5.22
CA ASP A 29 -2.54 -7.69 -5.02
C ASP A 29 -1.69 -6.58 -5.68
N GLN A 30 -1.95 -5.31 -5.37
CA GLN A 30 -1.18 -4.19 -5.92
C GLN A 30 0.31 -4.20 -5.56
N SER A 31 0.67 -4.74 -4.40
CA SER A 31 2.05 -4.82 -3.92
C SER A 31 2.77 -6.03 -4.49
N ARG A 32 2.05 -7.14 -4.68
CA ARG A 32 2.55 -8.39 -5.24
C ARG A 32 1.60 -8.88 -6.34
N PRO A 33 1.66 -8.30 -7.55
CA PRO A 33 0.68 -8.58 -8.60
C PRO A 33 0.87 -9.94 -9.28
N THR A 34 1.89 -10.70 -8.88
CA THR A 34 2.23 -12.01 -9.46
C THR A 34 2.71 -12.95 -8.38
N ASP A 35 2.20 -14.18 -8.43
CA ASP A 35 2.70 -15.32 -7.67
C ASP A 35 2.86 -16.46 -8.66
N LEU A 36 4.04 -16.54 -9.29
CA LEU A 36 4.29 -17.52 -10.36
C LEU A 36 4.41 -18.94 -9.82
N ALA A 37 4.80 -19.09 -8.55
CA ALA A 37 4.86 -20.37 -7.88
C ALA A 37 3.46 -20.98 -7.81
N ASP A 38 2.45 -20.18 -7.44
CA ASP A 38 1.06 -20.60 -7.38
C ASP A 38 0.24 -20.32 -8.66
N GLY A 39 0.90 -19.89 -9.73
CA GLY A 39 0.27 -19.66 -11.03
C GLY A 39 -0.76 -18.52 -11.04
N LEU A 40 -0.57 -17.48 -10.22
CA LEU A 40 -1.49 -16.34 -10.07
C LEU A 40 -0.90 -15.06 -10.64
N LYS A 41 -1.73 -14.23 -11.27
CA LYS A 41 -1.38 -12.84 -11.61
C LYS A 41 -2.59 -11.92 -11.63
N ILE A 42 -2.37 -10.61 -11.47
CA ILE A 42 -3.35 -9.58 -11.79
C ILE A 42 -2.76 -8.66 -12.87
N THR A 43 -3.50 -8.50 -13.96
CA THR A 43 -3.21 -7.51 -15.01
C THR A 43 -4.05 -6.27 -14.76
N GLY A 44 -3.46 -5.09 -14.88
CA GLY A 44 -4.18 -3.84 -14.63
C GLY A 44 -4.61 -3.69 -13.16
N VAL A 45 -3.76 -4.08 -12.20
CA VAL A 45 -4.06 -4.03 -10.75
C VAL A 45 -4.41 -2.62 -10.23
N LEU A 46 -4.08 -1.59 -11.03
CA LEU A 46 -4.37 -0.16 -10.81
C LEU A 46 -5.35 0.41 -11.86
N SER A 47 -5.95 -0.45 -12.68
CA SER A 47 -6.96 -0.09 -13.67
C SER A 47 -8.35 -0.19 -13.06
N ALA A 48 -9.30 0.58 -13.61
CA ALA A 48 -10.73 0.40 -13.34
C ALA A 48 -11.24 -0.99 -13.79
N LYS A 49 -10.48 -1.70 -14.62
CA LYS A 49 -10.78 -3.05 -15.12
C LYS A 49 -9.60 -3.99 -14.88
N PRO A 50 -9.32 -4.40 -13.63
CA PRO A 50 -8.31 -5.40 -13.37
C PRO A 50 -8.78 -6.77 -13.87
N VAL A 51 -7.83 -7.60 -14.30
CA VAL A 51 -8.08 -8.96 -14.77
C VAL A 51 -7.22 -9.91 -13.96
N PHE A 52 -7.86 -10.85 -13.29
CA PHE A 52 -7.19 -11.96 -12.64
C PHE A 52 -6.79 -13.01 -13.68
N GLY A 53 -5.56 -13.49 -13.61
CA GLY A 53 -5.06 -14.61 -14.40
C GLY A 53 -4.68 -15.77 -13.49
N GLN A 54 -5.10 -16.98 -13.87
CA GLN A 54 -4.67 -18.23 -13.23
C GLN A 54 -4.15 -19.23 -14.27
N ARG A 55 -3.22 -20.10 -13.87
CA ARG A 55 -2.78 -21.27 -14.64
C ARG A 55 -2.33 -22.39 -13.71
N SER A 56 -2.25 -23.61 -14.22
CA SER A 56 -1.56 -24.70 -13.51
C SER A 56 -0.05 -24.42 -13.39
N GLN A 57 0.57 -24.90 -12.32
CA GLN A 57 2.00 -24.69 -12.05
C GLN A 57 2.85 -25.43 -13.09
N GLY A 58 3.77 -24.71 -13.74
CA GLY A 58 4.74 -25.27 -14.70
C GLY A 58 4.18 -25.51 -16.11
N GLY A 59 5.01 -25.25 -17.13
CA GLY A 59 4.72 -25.58 -18.53
C GLY A 59 4.04 -24.46 -19.36
N PRO A 60 3.73 -24.75 -20.64
CA PRO A 60 3.15 -23.78 -21.59
C PRO A 60 1.64 -23.56 -21.40
N THR A 61 1.06 -24.01 -20.29
CA THR A 61 -0.39 -23.94 -20.07
C THR A 61 -0.90 -22.50 -20.19
N PRO A 62 -1.91 -22.25 -21.05
CA PRO A 62 -2.47 -20.92 -21.24
C PRO A 62 -3.03 -20.34 -19.95
N TRP A 63 -2.92 -19.01 -19.79
CA TRP A 63 -3.55 -18.29 -18.69
C TRP A 63 -5.07 -18.23 -18.89
N GLN A 64 -5.82 -18.73 -17.93
CA GLN A 64 -7.26 -18.43 -17.82
C GLN A 64 -7.43 -17.06 -17.17
N SER A 65 -8.31 -16.25 -17.73
CA SER A 65 -8.53 -14.88 -17.28
C SER A 65 -9.95 -14.68 -16.79
N THR A 66 -10.10 -14.00 -15.65
CA THR A 66 -11.37 -13.65 -15.04
C THR A 66 -11.36 -12.17 -14.68
N PRO A 67 -12.33 -11.36 -15.15
CA PRO A 67 -12.40 -9.97 -14.74
C PRO A 67 -12.67 -9.88 -13.23
N PHE A 68 -12.09 -8.88 -12.58
CA PHE A 68 -12.48 -8.56 -11.21
C PHE A 68 -13.93 -8.06 -11.17
N PRO A 69 -14.62 -8.20 -10.02
CA PRO A 69 -15.85 -7.48 -9.77
C PRO A 69 -15.67 -6.00 -10.11
N ALA A 70 -16.63 -5.44 -10.84
CA ALA A 70 -16.58 -4.03 -11.21
C ALA A 70 -16.53 -3.17 -9.95
N LEU A 71 -15.62 -2.19 -9.94
CA LEU A 71 -15.61 -1.15 -8.92
C LEU A 71 -16.94 -0.38 -8.97
N SER A 72 -17.48 0.02 -7.82
CA SER A 72 -18.66 0.89 -7.80
C SER A 72 -18.36 2.21 -8.53
N ALA A 73 -19.38 2.90 -9.04
CA ALA A 73 -19.19 4.15 -9.79
C ALA A 73 -18.36 5.18 -8.98
N ASP A 74 -18.55 5.21 -7.66
CA ASP A 74 -17.80 6.05 -6.72
C ASP A 74 -16.30 5.70 -6.68
N CYS A 75 -15.98 4.42 -6.81
CA CYS A 75 -14.62 3.91 -6.92
C CYS A 75 -13.98 4.21 -8.30
N THR A 76 -14.79 4.57 -9.28
CA THR A 76 -14.36 5.03 -10.62
C THR A 76 -14.44 6.56 -10.78
N LEU A 77 -14.70 7.30 -9.69
CA LEU A 77 -14.90 8.74 -9.74
C LEU A 77 -13.76 9.42 -10.48
N ARG A 78 -14.14 10.08 -11.57
CA ARG A 78 -13.27 10.98 -12.33
C ARG A 78 -13.15 12.26 -11.51
N GLY A 79 -12.29 12.23 -10.49
CA GLY A 79 -11.87 13.48 -9.86
C GLY A 79 -11.29 14.43 -10.90
N THR A 80 -11.43 15.73 -10.69
CA THR A 80 -10.80 16.73 -11.55
C THR A 80 -9.31 16.80 -11.23
N LEU A 81 -8.45 16.84 -12.26
CA LEU A 81 -7.01 16.99 -12.03
C LEU A 81 -6.78 18.33 -11.32
N SER A 82 -6.34 18.26 -10.07
CA SER A 82 -6.10 19.42 -9.23
C SER A 82 -4.66 19.90 -9.35
N ARG A 83 -3.70 18.97 -9.36
CA ARG A 83 -2.27 19.29 -9.54
C ARG A 83 -1.46 18.09 -10.00
N THR A 84 -0.31 18.37 -10.60
CA THR A 84 0.72 17.37 -10.90
C THR A 84 1.97 17.69 -10.10
N LEU A 85 2.50 16.71 -9.36
CA LEU A 85 3.74 16.80 -8.62
C LEU A 85 4.83 16.01 -9.35
N ARG A 86 5.98 16.63 -9.60
CA ARG A 86 7.17 15.91 -10.08
C ARG A 86 7.97 15.44 -8.87
N LEU A 87 8.18 14.13 -8.76
CA LEU A 87 8.91 13.52 -7.65
C LEU A 87 10.41 13.43 -7.95
N ASP A 88 10.74 13.10 -9.20
CA ASP A 88 12.10 13.07 -9.75
C ASP A 88 12.04 13.11 -11.29
N ALA A 89 13.16 12.83 -11.96
CA ALA A 89 13.24 12.83 -13.42
C ALA A 89 12.27 11.83 -14.07
N ARG A 90 11.96 10.72 -13.40
CA ARG A 90 11.21 9.58 -13.93
C ARG A 90 9.86 9.38 -13.29
N ALA A 91 9.60 9.98 -12.12
CA ALA A 91 8.37 9.80 -11.36
C ALA A 91 7.53 11.09 -11.25
N THR A 92 6.23 10.96 -11.53
CA THR A 92 5.23 12.02 -11.39
C THR A 92 4.00 11.51 -10.64
N VAL A 93 3.29 12.42 -9.98
CA VAL A 93 2.02 12.15 -9.30
C VAL A 93 0.97 13.09 -9.85
N GLN A 94 -0.10 12.55 -10.38
CA GLN A 94 -1.29 13.33 -10.71
C GLN A 94 -2.28 13.22 -9.56
N ILE A 95 -2.70 14.35 -9.01
CA ILE A 95 -3.61 14.43 -7.86
C ILE A 95 -4.95 14.95 -8.34
N PHE A 96 -6.00 14.20 -8.04
CA PHE A 96 -7.36 14.46 -8.46
C PHE A 96 -8.23 14.83 -7.25
N LYS A 97 -9.02 15.90 -7.40
CA LYS A 97 -10.06 16.30 -6.44
C LYS A 97 -11.34 15.55 -6.77
N VAL A 98 -11.80 14.72 -5.84
CA VAL A 98 -13.06 13.97 -5.98
C VAL A 98 -14.19 14.73 -5.28
N SER A 99 -14.00 15.11 -4.01
CA SER A 99 -14.92 15.96 -3.22
C SER A 99 -14.12 17.03 -2.44
N ALA A 100 -14.71 17.71 -1.45
CA ALA A 100 -13.95 18.62 -0.58
C ALA A 100 -12.87 17.88 0.24
N ASP A 101 -13.22 16.69 0.74
CA ASP A 101 -12.52 15.82 1.70
C ASP A 101 -12.10 14.47 1.09
N HIS A 102 -12.06 14.37 -0.23
CA HIS A 102 -11.64 13.17 -0.95
C HIS A 102 -10.67 13.52 -2.07
N ARG A 103 -9.47 12.94 -2.00
CA ARG A 103 -8.43 13.06 -3.02
C ARG A 103 -7.97 11.69 -3.48
N GLN A 104 -7.62 11.62 -4.74
CA GLN A 104 -6.96 10.46 -5.32
C GLN A 104 -5.63 10.88 -5.92
N ALA A 105 -4.64 9.97 -5.92
CA ALA A 105 -3.40 10.19 -6.62
C ALA A 105 -3.02 9.00 -7.49
N ARG A 106 -2.49 9.30 -8.68
CA ARG A 106 -1.94 8.34 -9.62
C ARG A 106 -0.45 8.60 -9.75
N VAL A 107 0.37 7.64 -9.35
CA VAL A 107 1.83 7.74 -9.42
C VAL A 107 2.29 7.04 -10.68
N PHE A 108 3.00 7.78 -11.53
CA PHE A 108 3.59 7.27 -12.76
C PHE A 108 5.11 7.20 -12.62
N ARG A 109 5.72 6.15 -13.17
CA ARG A 109 7.18 6.03 -13.34
C ARG A 109 7.46 5.67 -14.80
N ASN A 110 8.30 6.46 -15.48
CA ASN A 110 8.57 6.34 -16.92
C ASN A 110 7.26 6.30 -17.75
N GLY A 111 6.30 7.17 -17.41
CA GLY A 111 4.99 7.23 -18.07
C GLY A 111 4.02 6.08 -17.74
N ARG A 112 4.42 5.09 -16.95
CA ARG A 112 3.57 3.95 -16.56
C ARG A 112 3.02 4.14 -15.16
N LEU A 113 1.72 3.89 -14.97
CA LEU A 113 1.08 3.92 -13.65
C LEU A 113 1.66 2.81 -12.77
N VAL A 114 2.26 3.18 -11.63
CA VAL A 114 2.89 2.25 -10.68
C VAL A 114 2.20 2.20 -9.32
N ARG A 115 1.48 3.26 -8.93
CA ARG A 115 0.67 3.27 -7.70
C ARG A 115 -0.60 4.11 -7.87
N PHE A 116 -1.60 3.76 -7.08
CA PHE A 116 -2.82 4.53 -6.89
C PHE A 116 -2.99 4.76 -5.38
N LEU A 117 -3.36 5.97 -4.98
CA LEU A 117 -3.68 6.31 -3.60
C LEU A 117 -5.10 6.87 -3.56
N ASP A 118 -5.84 6.47 -2.54
CA ASP A 118 -7.15 7.00 -2.21
C ASP A 118 -7.12 7.56 -0.80
N ALA A 119 -7.37 8.86 -0.67
CA ALA A 119 -7.40 9.60 0.58
C ALA A 119 -8.81 10.14 0.79
N HIS A 120 -9.65 9.32 1.43
CA HIS A 120 -11.05 9.60 1.76
C HIS A 120 -11.25 9.40 3.26
N SER A 121 -11.53 10.48 3.99
CA SER A 121 -11.65 10.51 5.46
C SER A 121 -10.42 10.05 6.26
N ARG A 122 -9.41 9.49 5.59
CA ARG A 122 -8.09 9.11 6.10
C ARG A 122 -7.05 9.26 5.01
N GLN A 123 -5.79 9.36 5.43
CA GLN A 123 -4.67 9.47 4.51
C GLN A 123 -4.52 8.21 3.64
N GLY A 124 -4.13 8.43 2.39
CA GLY A 124 -3.67 7.39 1.48
C GLY A 124 -2.14 7.39 1.41
N ALA A 125 -1.51 6.23 1.24
CA ALA A 125 -0.06 6.16 1.11
C ALA A 125 0.38 5.10 0.10
N ALA A 126 1.60 5.28 -0.42
CA ALA A 126 2.24 4.32 -1.31
C ALA A 126 3.74 4.25 -1.05
N LEU A 127 4.27 3.02 -1.05
CA LEU A 127 5.70 2.73 -1.13
C LEU A 127 6.01 2.20 -2.55
N PHE A 128 6.99 2.80 -3.22
CA PHE A 128 7.38 2.42 -4.58
C PHE A 128 8.86 2.69 -4.84
N GLY A 129 9.64 1.63 -5.09
CA GLY A 129 11.08 1.73 -5.00
C GLY A 129 11.49 2.11 -3.58
N ASP A 130 12.45 3.02 -3.46
CA ASP A 130 12.94 3.60 -2.21
C ASP A 130 12.12 4.82 -1.74
N ARG A 131 10.97 5.10 -2.37
CA ARG A 131 10.18 6.30 -2.11
C ARG A 131 8.88 5.98 -1.42
N THR A 132 8.54 6.83 -0.47
CA THR A 132 7.21 6.87 0.15
C THR A 132 6.49 8.17 -0.20
N LEU A 133 5.18 8.07 -0.42
CA LEU A 133 4.27 9.18 -0.64
C LEU A 133 3.05 9.01 0.27
N VAL A 134 2.67 10.09 0.94
CA VAL A 134 1.40 10.21 1.67
C VAL A 134 0.57 11.31 1.02
N LEU A 135 -0.72 11.05 0.88
CA LEU A 135 -1.74 11.98 0.42
C LEU A 135 -2.76 12.16 1.53
N ASP A 136 -2.98 13.41 1.90
CA ASP A 136 -4.04 13.83 2.80
C ASP A 136 -5.38 14.03 2.06
N PRO A 137 -6.54 13.80 2.70
CA PRO A 137 -7.86 14.00 2.07
C PRO A 137 -8.13 15.44 1.57
N LEU A 138 -7.43 16.45 2.09
CA LEU A 138 -7.50 17.82 1.58
C LEU A 138 -6.58 18.06 0.38
N GLY A 139 -5.62 17.17 0.16
CA GLY A 139 -4.74 17.13 -1.00
C GLY A 139 -3.28 17.48 -0.70
N ALA A 140 -2.94 17.74 0.56
CA ALA A 140 -1.56 17.89 1.00
C ALA A 140 -0.78 16.58 0.78
N THR A 141 0.51 16.71 0.52
CA THR A 141 1.38 15.55 0.25
C THR A 141 2.68 15.64 1.01
N VAL A 142 3.12 14.51 1.53
CA VAL A 142 4.46 14.34 2.13
C VAL A 142 5.17 13.23 1.37
N THR A 143 6.42 13.45 0.99
CA THR A 143 7.23 12.45 0.30
C THR A 143 8.66 12.45 0.82
N TRP A 144 9.25 11.27 0.90
CA TRP A 144 10.65 11.08 1.28
C TRP A 144 11.20 9.83 0.61
N THR A 145 12.52 9.70 0.65
CA THR A 145 13.25 8.54 0.12
C THR A 145 14.04 7.88 1.24
N GLY A 146 14.19 6.57 1.16
CA GLY A 146 14.80 5.74 2.19
C GLY A 146 13.99 5.72 3.49
N ALA A 147 14.71 5.43 4.59
CA ALA A 147 14.15 5.29 5.92
C ALA A 147 13.08 4.21 6.06
N GLU A 148 13.28 3.11 5.35
CA GLU A 148 12.42 1.95 5.39
C GLU A 148 13.15 0.69 5.87
N THR A 149 12.39 -0.25 6.44
CA THR A 149 12.86 -1.60 6.69
C THR A 149 12.89 -2.40 5.39
N ALA A 150 13.52 -3.58 5.42
CA ALA A 150 13.31 -4.56 4.37
C ALA A 150 11.83 -5.03 4.32
N VAL A 151 11.45 -5.62 3.19
CA VAL A 151 10.17 -6.33 3.01
C VAL A 151 10.06 -7.49 4.00
N SER A 152 8.88 -7.69 4.59
CA SER A 152 8.63 -8.71 5.63
C SER A 152 9.68 -8.69 6.75
N PRO A 153 9.84 -7.54 7.45
CA PRO A 153 10.82 -7.42 8.49
C PRO A 153 10.42 -8.24 9.73
N ARG A 154 11.36 -8.39 10.68
CA ARG A 154 11.11 -9.12 11.94
C ARG A 154 9.95 -8.49 12.72
N LEU A 155 9.09 -9.31 13.31
CA LEU A 155 8.05 -8.79 14.21
C LEU A 155 8.69 -8.32 15.53
N GLY A 156 8.12 -7.28 16.14
CA GLY A 156 8.62 -6.69 17.38
C GLY A 156 8.66 -5.16 17.34
N ARG A 157 9.50 -4.57 18.18
CA ARG A 157 9.61 -3.12 18.37
C ARG A 157 10.73 -2.54 17.52
N TYR A 158 10.46 -1.37 16.95
CA TYR A 158 11.40 -0.61 16.15
C TYR A 158 11.53 0.80 16.69
N LYS A 159 12.76 1.28 16.87
CA LYS A 159 13.05 2.66 17.28
C LYS A 159 13.27 3.54 16.07
N LEU A 160 12.55 4.66 16.03
CA LEU A 160 12.74 5.72 15.04
C LEU A 160 13.81 6.71 15.52
N ALA A 161 14.31 7.53 14.59
CA ALA A 161 15.40 8.47 14.86
C ALA A 161 15.08 9.54 15.93
N ASN A 162 13.80 9.87 16.13
CA ASN A 162 13.34 10.79 17.18
C ASN A 162 13.01 10.08 18.51
N GLY A 163 13.29 8.78 18.63
CA GLY A 163 13.01 8.00 19.83
C GLY A 163 11.60 7.39 19.88
N ALA A 164 10.70 7.73 18.96
CA ALA A 164 9.41 7.06 18.85
C ALA A 164 9.58 5.55 18.58
N ILE A 165 8.64 4.75 19.06
CA ILE A 165 8.65 3.30 18.90
C ILE A 165 7.49 2.88 18.01
N VAL A 166 7.76 1.99 17.06
CA VAL A 166 6.74 1.30 16.28
C VAL A 166 6.76 -0.18 16.64
N LYS A 167 5.66 -0.69 17.19
CA LYS A 167 5.47 -2.13 17.37
C LYS A 167 4.85 -2.72 16.12
N LEU A 168 5.58 -3.59 15.44
CA LEU A 168 5.12 -4.36 14.31
C LEU A 168 4.61 -5.72 14.77
N ALA A 169 3.37 -6.04 14.42
CA ALA A 169 2.72 -7.30 14.70
C ALA A 169 2.10 -7.89 13.42
N LYS A 170 1.70 -9.17 13.48
CA LYS A 170 0.97 -9.83 12.39
C LYS A 170 -0.20 -10.58 12.98
N ARG A 171 -1.40 -10.35 12.45
CA ARG A 171 -2.63 -11.04 12.85
C ARG A 171 -3.31 -11.57 11.60
N ASN A 172 -3.58 -12.88 11.58
CA ASN A 172 -4.24 -13.55 10.43
C ASN A 172 -3.57 -13.23 9.09
N GLY A 173 -2.23 -13.24 9.06
CA GLY A 173 -1.45 -12.93 7.85
C GLY A 173 -1.32 -11.45 7.50
N VAL A 174 -2.02 -10.54 8.20
CA VAL A 174 -1.99 -9.09 7.94
C VAL A 174 -1.06 -8.39 8.92
N TYR A 175 -0.15 -7.56 8.40
CA TYR A 175 0.72 -6.74 9.24
C TYR A 175 -0.07 -5.61 9.89
N GLY A 176 0.24 -5.33 11.16
CA GLY A 176 -0.26 -4.19 11.90
C GLY A 176 0.86 -3.46 12.61
N ALA A 177 0.74 -2.15 12.73
CA ALA A 177 1.70 -1.31 13.42
C ALA A 177 1.00 -0.51 14.51
N GLN A 178 1.70 -0.33 15.63
CA GLN A 178 1.30 0.55 16.71
C GLN A 178 2.40 1.59 16.93
N LEU A 179 2.05 2.87 16.87
CA LEU A 179 2.98 3.97 17.12
C LEU A 179 2.92 4.39 18.59
N THR A 180 4.08 4.58 19.21
CA THR A 180 4.24 5.18 20.53
C THR A 180 5.20 6.36 20.42
N THR A 181 4.74 7.55 20.81
CA THR A 181 5.52 8.80 20.83
C THR A 181 5.51 9.40 22.23
N SER A 182 6.11 10.59 22.40
CA SER A 182 5.97 11.38 23.62
C SER A 182 4.54 11.82 23.92
N HIS A 183 3.65 11.80 22.93
CA HIS A 183 2.23 12.16 23.09
C HIS A 183 1.34 10.96 23.43
N GLY A 184 1.92 9.76 23.54
CA GLY A 184 1.22 8.55 23.97
C GLY A 184 1.34 7.40 22.98
N THR A 185 0.52 6.37 23.21
CA THR A 185 0.45 5.18 22.37
C THR A 185 -0.85 5.17 21.59
N PHE A 186 -0.74 5.11 20.27
CA PHE A 186 -1.87 5.09 19.35
C PHE A 186 -2.43 3.67 19.20
N SER A 187 -3.63 3.56 18.62
CA SER A 187 -4.23 2.26 18.27
C SER A 187 -3.39 1.53 17.22
N THR A 188 -3.49 0.19 17.20
CA THR A 188 -2.84 -0.61 16.15
C THR A 188 -3.63 -0.53 14.86
N GLU A 189 -2.98 -0.11 13.78
CA GLU A 189 -3.55 -0.06 12.43
C GLU A 189 -3.04 -1.22 11.58
N TYR A 190 -3.94 -1.84 10.80
CA TYR A 190 -3.62 -3.03 10.00
C TYR A 190 -3.65 -2.74 8.50
N ALA A 191 -2.56 -3.08 7.80
CA ALA A 191 -2.38 -2.89 6.36
C ALA A 191 -3.11 -3.97 5.55
N LYS A 192 -4.45 -3.90 5.51
CA LYS A 192 -5.33 -4.85 4.80
C LYS A 192 -5.30 -4.62 3.29
N GLY A 193 -4.25 -5.08 2.62
CA GLY A 193 -4.09 -4.99 1.16
C GLY A 193 -3.68 -3.60 0.64
N ARG A 194 -3.50 -2.61 1.54
CA ARG A 194 -2.97 -1.28 1.20
C ARG A 194 -2.13 -0.72 2.35
N PRO A 195 -1.22 0.24 2.08
CA PRO A 195 -0.48 0.90 3.13
C PRO A 195 -1.38 1.69 4.09
N VAL A 196 -1.02 1.71 5.37
CA VAL A 196 -1.67 2.53 6.39
C VAL A 196 -0.70 3.57 6.92
N VAL A 197 -1.22 4.73 7.31
CA VAL A 197 -0.45 5.83 7.88
C VAL A 197 -0.75 5.93 9.37
N LEU A 198 0.30 5.91 10.18
CA LEU A 198 0.25 6.30 11.58
C LEU A 198 0.96 7.64 11.71
N GLN A 199 0.35 8.58 12.41
CA GLN A 199 0.94 9.91 12.53
C GLN A 199 0.71 10.52 13.90
N ASP A 200 1.64 11.40 14.20
CA ASP A 200 1.63 12.39 15.27
C ASP A 200 2.19 13.70 14.68
N ASN A 201 2.14 14.80 15.41
CA ASN A 201 2.52 16.15 14.97
C ASN A 201 3.96 16.23 14.41
N VAL A 202 4.86 15.34 14.84
CA VAL A 202 6.28 15.34 14.44
C VAL A 202 6.74 14.04 13.76
N THR A 203 5.89 13.02 13.72
CA THR A 203 6.24 11.67 13.26
C THR A 203 5.18 11.15 12.32
N LEU A 204 5.60 10.65 11.17
CA LEU A 204 4.74 9.93 10.26
C LEU A 204 5.37 8.57 9.95
N VAL A 205 4.56 7.53 9.98
CA VAL A 205 4.94 6.14 9.69
C VAL A 205 3.97 5.58 8.68
N VAL A 206 4.50 4.95 7.64
CA VAL A 206 3.73 4.18 6.67
C VAL A 206 4.06 2.71 6.84
N LEU A 207 3.04 1.90 7.07
CA LEU A 207 3.14 0.45 7.06
C LEU A 207 2.61 -0.09 5.73
N GLY A 208 3.47 -0.71 4.94
CA GLY A 208 3.10 -1.45 3.73
C GLY A 208 2.36 -2.76 4.03
N ALA A 209 1.57 -3.24 3.06
CA ALA A 209 0.86 -4.52 3.16
C ALA A 209 1.81 -5.73 3.28
N ASP A 210 3.06 -5.56 2.85
CA ASP A 210 4.16 -6.51 2.92
C ASP A 210 4.96 -6.43 4.24
N GLY A 211 4.55 -5.56 5.16
CA GLY A 211 5.17 -5.34 6.47
C GLY A 211 6.25 -4.28 6.49
N THR A 212 6.60 -3.68 5.35
CA THR A 212 7.62 -2.64 5.26
C THR A 212 7.20 -1.43 6.10
N LEU A 213 8.05 -1.01 7.04
CA LEU A 213 7.87 0.22 7.81
C LEU A 213 8.74 1.31 7.19
N SER A 214 8.13 2.43 6.82
CA SER A 214 8.81 3.63 6.33
C SER A 214 8.43 4.82 7.20
N ASN A 215 9.40 5.67 7.58
CA ASN A 215 9.12 6.81 8.46
C ASN A 215 9.62 8.16 7.95
N HIS A 216 8.90 9.20 8.34
CA HIS A 216 9.26 10.59 8.16
C HIS A 216 9.16 11.33 9.48
N ILE A 217 10.24 11.99 9.89
CA ILE A 217 10.28 12.90 11.03
C ILE A 217 10.33 14.32 10.50
N TYR A 218 9.33 15.13 10.84
CA TYR A 218 9.27 16.53 10.44
C TYR A 218 10.45 17.32 11.05
N GLY A 219 10.98 18.26 10.29
CA GLY A 219 12.14 19.07 10.70
C GLY A 219 13.49 18.35 10.64
N ARG A 220 13.55 17.09 10.21
CA ARG A 220 14.82 16.37 9.96
C ARG A 220 15.18 16.38 8.47
N SER A 221 16.38 16.84 8.16
CA SER A 221 16.94 16.86 6.80
C SER A 221 17.29 15.47 6.27
N THR A 222 17.53 14.50 7.15
CA THR A 222 17.83 13.11 6.79
C THR A 222 16.94 12.16 7.57
N GLN A 223 16.26 11.29 6.83
CA GLN A 223 15.44 10.21 7.39
C GLN A 223 16.33 8.97 7.58
N LYS A 224 16.12 8.22 8.66
CA LYS A 224 16.86 6.98 8.95
C LYS A 224 15.90 5.81 9.11
N ALA A 225 16.35 4.64 8.68
CA ALA A 225 15.58 3.41 8.79
C ALA A 225 15.27 3.06 10.26
N PRO A 226 14.11 2.45 10.54
CA PRO A 226 13.79 1.99 11.89
C PRO A 226 14.79 0.94 12.40
N VAL A 227 15.22 1.07 13.66
CA VAL A 227 16.17 0.14 14.30
C VAL A 227 15.43 -0.90 15.13
N TYR A 228 15.66 -2.18 14.85
CA TYR A 228 15.01 -3.27 15.59
C TYR A 228 15.49 -3.35 17.05
N LEU A 229 14.55 -3.44 17.99
CA LEU A 229 14.81 -3.53 19.43
C LEU A 229 14.52 -4.92 20.02
N GLY A 230 13.93 -5.85 19.26
CA GLY A 230 13.42 -7.12 19.78
C GLY A 230 11.90 -7.13 19.97
N ALA A 231 11.38 -8.30 20.33
CA ALA A 231 9.95 -8.48 20.65
C ALA A 231 9.52 -7.64 21.86
#